data_AF-A0A7J7S1I8-F1
#
_entry.id   AF-A0A7J7S1I8-F1
#
_cell.length_a   1.000
_cell.length_b   1.000
_cell.length_c   1.000
_cell.angle_alpha   90.00
_cell.angle_beta   90.00
_cell.angle_gamma   90.00
#
_symmetry.space_group_name_H-M   'P 1'
#
loop_
_entity.id
_entity.type
_entity.pdbx_description
1 polymer ?
#
loop_
_entity_poly.entity_id
_entity_poly.type
_entity_poly.pdbx_seq_one_letter_code
_entity_poly.pdbx_strand_id
1 'polypeptide(L)'
;MWARAGRRVLRAPRGGCRGFASRAGSPETGRIAREVVEHLERLALVDFGGPEAVARLERAVAFADRLRAVDTDGVQPLESVLEDRCLYLRSDNVVEGNCAEELLQNSHRVVEEYFVAPPGNISLPKLDEQEPFSQS
;
A
#
# COMPACT_ATOMS: atom_id res chain seq x y z
N MET A 1 1.52 63.09 12.39
CA MET A 1 2.85 62.72 11.84
C MET A 1 2.99 61.20 11.92
N TRP A 2 2.74 60.46 10.84
CA TRP A 2 2.90 59.00 10.82
C TRP A 2 3.98 58.66 9.80
N ALA A 3 5.11 58.15 10.29
CA ALA A 3 6.26 57.76 9.47
C ALA A 3 6.00 56.40 8.82
N ARG A 4 6.11 56.33 7.49
CA ARG A 4 6.09 55.08 6.74
C ARG A 4 7.43 54.37 6.92
N ALA A 5 7.45 53.32 7.73
CA ALA A 5 8.59 52.40 7.81
C ALA A 5 8.58 51.47 6.59
N GLY A 6 9.47 51.73 5.62
CA GLY A 6 9.69 50.86 4.47
C GLY A 6 10.44 49.60 4.89
N ARG A 7 9.80 48.42 4.79
CA ARG A 7 10.51 47.14 4.94
C ARG A 7 11.26 46.83 3.65
N ARG A 8 12.59 46.81 3.72
CA ARG A 8 13.45 46.24 2.68
C ARG A 8 13.28 44.72 2.71
N VAL A 9 12.72 44.15 1.64
CA VAL A 9 12.71 42.71 1.42
C VAL A 9 14.11 42.31 0.94
N LEU A 10 14.87 41.65 1.81
CA LEU A 10 16.12 41.00 1.43
C LEU A 10 15.78 39.69 0.70
N ARG A 11 16.05 39.66 -0.61
CA ARG A 11 15.91 38.46 -1.44
C ARG A 11 17.10 37.55 -1.13
N ALA A 12 16.84 36.40 -0.52
CA ALA A 12 17.84 35.34 -0.37
C ALA A 12 18.21 34.77 -1.75
N PRO A 13 19.47 34.34 -1.96
CA PRO A 13 19.86 33.71 -3.20
C PRO A 13 19.15 32.35 -3.32
N ARG A 14 18.65 32.06 -4.52
CA ARG A 14 18.12 30.74 -4.87
C ARG A 14 19.24 29.71 -4.71
N GLY A 15 19.18 28.92 -3.64
CA GLY A 15 20.02 27.75 -3.47
C GLY A 15 19.82 26.83 -4.68
N GLY A 16 20.90 26.53 -5.39
CA GLY A 16 20.87 25.58 -6.49
C GLY A 16 20.42 24.22 -5.97
N CYS A 17 19.34 23.69 -6.52
CA CYS A 17 18.97 22.30 -6.31
C CYS A 17 20.08 21.42 -6.89
N ARG A 18 21.02 20.97 -6.06
CA ARG A 18 21.86 19.83 -6.42
C ARG A 18 20.94 18.63 -6.47
N GLY A 19 20.70 18.12 -7.69
CA GLY A 19 19.98 16.87 -7.86
C GLY A 19 20.65 15.77 -7.04
N PHE A 20 19.84 14.90 -6.45
CA PHE A 20 20.31 13.71 -5.74
C PHE A 20 20.99 12.78 -6.74
N ALA A 21 22.31 12.92 -6.91
CA ALA A 21 23.12 11.93 -7.61
C ALA A 21 23.39 10.79 -6.61
N SER A 22 22.56 9.74 -6.66
CA SER A 22 22.85 8.52 -5.91
C SER A 22 24.12 7.89 -6.51
N ARG A 23 25.13 7.71 -5.67
CA ARG A 23 26.32 6.91 -5.98
C ARG A 23 25.84 5.46 -6.03
N ALA A 24 25.36 5.02 -7.19
CA ALA A 24 24.75 3.71 -7.36
C ALA A 24 25.82 2.61 -7.22
N GLY A 25 25.88 1.97 -6.06
CA GLY A 25 26.17 0.56 -6.03
C GLY A 25 25.04 -0.13 -6.81
N SER A 26 25.40 -1.01 -7.75
CA SER A 26 24.41 -1.85 -8.45
C SER A 26 23.57 -2.53 -7.38
N PRO A 27 22.25 -2.33 -7.31
CA PRO A 27 21.44 -3.18 -6.45
C PRO A 27 21.62 -4.59 -6.99
N GLU A 28 22.06 -5.50 -6.12
CA GLU A 28 22.02 -6.93 -6.36
C GLU A 28 20.55 -7.23 -6.70
N THR A 29 20.22 -7.37 -7.99
CA THR A 29 18.87 -7.76 -8.41
C THR A 29 18.67 -9.20 -7.95
N GLY A 30 18.26 -9.35 -6.70
CA GLY A 30 17.91 -10.64 -6.13
C GLY A 30 16.72 -11.16 -6.92
N ARG A 31 16.90 -12.30 -7.60
CA ARG A 31 15.78 -13.05 -8.16
C ARG A 31 14.83 -13.37 -7.02
N ILE A 32 13.55 -13.04 -7.19
CA ILE A 32 12.55 -13.36 -6.17
C ILE A 32 12.23 -14.85 -6.28
N ALA A 33 12.36 -15.57 -5.16
CA ALA A 33 12.07 -17.00 -5.11
C ALA A 33 10.57 -17.23 -5.32
N ARG A 34 10.20 -18.33 -6.01
CA ARG A 34 8.80 -18.62 -6.36
C ARG A 34 7.92 -18.75 -5.11
N GLU A 35 8.48 -19.31 -4.04
CA GLU A 35 7.81 -19.49 -2.76
C GLU A 35 7.39 -18.14 -2.14
N VAL A 36 8.16 -17.07 -2.37
CA VAL A 36 7.83 -15.71 -1.93
C VAL A 36 6.70 -15.14 -2.74
N VAL A 37 6.70 -15.36 -4.06
CA VAL A 37 5.58 -14.95 -4.95
C VAL A 37 4.29 -15.63 -4.50
N GLU A 38 4.29 -16.96 -4.36
CA GLU A 38 3.14 -17.73 -3.90
C GLU A 38 2.65 -17.27 -2.51
N HIS A 39 3.57 -16.89 -1.63
CA HIS A 39 3.20 -16.37 -0.31
C HIS A 39 2.52 -15.00 -0.39
N LEU A 40 3.04 -14.10 -1.23
CA LEU A 40 2.47 -12.78 -1.45
C LEU A 40 1.10 -12.85 -2.12
N GLU A 41 0.89 -13.79 -3.06
CA GLU A 41 -0.41 -14.03 -3.68
C GLU A 41 -1.48 -14.42 -2.65
N ARG A 42 -1.11 -15.31 -1.71
CA ARG A 42 -2.00 -15.70 -0.61
C ARG A 42 -2.35 -14.53 0.32
N LEU A 43 -1.41 -13.62 0.57
CA LEU A 43 -1.64 -12.45 1.43
C LEU A 43 -2.49 -11.39 0.72
N ALA A 44 -2.22 -11.16 -0.57
CA ALA A 44 -2.93 -10.16 -1.36
C ALA A 44 -4.29 -10.65 -1.87
N LEU A 45 -4.53 -11.97 -1.88
CA LEU A 45 -5.66 -12.62 -2.53
C LEU A 45 -5.74 -12.28 -4.03
N VAL A 46 -4.57 -12.18 -4.67
CA VAL A 46 -4.41 -11.85 -6.10
C VAL A 46 -3.45 -12.85 -6.73
N ASP A 47 -3.78 -13.34 -7.92
CA ASP A 47 -2.87 -14.12 -8.77
C ASP A 47 -1.99 -13.18 -9.59
N PHE A 48 -0.66 -13.30 -9.44
CA PHE A 48 0.30 -12.56 -10.25
C PHE A 48 1.54 -13.40 -10.62
N GLY A 49 1.37 -14.72 -10.71
CA GLY A 49 2.44 -15.68 -11.02
C GLY A 49 2.99 -15.56 -12.46
N GLY A 50 2.43 -14.65 -13.26
CA GLY A 50 2.90 -14.35 -14.60
C GLY A 50 4.34 -13.79 -14.60
N PRO A 51 5.19 -14.18 -15.57
CA PRO A 51 6.59 -13.77 -15.61
C PRO A 51 6.77 -12.23 -15.72
N GLU A 52 5.83 -11.55 -16.37
CA GLU A 52 5.83 -10.09 -16.47
C GLU A 52 5.59 -9.40 -15.12
N ALA A 53 4.67 -9.95 -14.32
CA ALA A 53 4.34 -9.39 -13.01
C ALA A 53 5.50 -9.57 -12.02
N VAL A 54 6.16 -10.73 -12.04
CA VAL A 54 7.39 -10.97 -11.26
C VAL A 54 8.50 -10.00 -11.68
N ALA A 55 8.74 -9.82 -12.98
CA ALA A 55 9.75 -8.86 -13.47
C ALA A 55 9.42 -7.40 -13.10
N ARG A 56 8.13 -7.05 -12.98
CA ARG A 56 7.70 -5.73 -12.48
C ARG A 56 7.94 -5.60 -10.97
N LEU A 57 7.68 -6.65 -10.21
CA LEU A 57 7.96 -6.69 -8.77
C LEU A 57 9.45 -6.55 -8.49
N GLU A 58 10.30 -7.30 -9.18
CA GLU A 58 11.76 -7.21 -9.05
C GLU A 58 12.28 -5.78 -9.32
N ARG A 59 11.75 -5.12 -10.36
CA ARG A 59 12.08 -3.71 -10.65
C ARG A 59 11.62 -2.75 -9.56
N ALA A 60 10.44 -2.98 -8.97
CA ALA A 60 9.92 -2.15 -7.89
C ALA A 60 10.75 -2.31 -6.60
N VAL A 61 11.17 -3.54 -6.28
CA VAL A 61 12.07 -3.83 -5.15
C VAL A 61 13.42 -3.16 -5.37
N ALA A 62 14.03 -3.33 -6.54
CA ALA A 62 15.31 -2.68 -6.88
C ALA A 62 15.22 -1.14 -6.86
N PHE A 63 14.03 -0.58 -7.13
CA PHE A 63 13.78 0.86 -6.97
C PHE A 63 13.72 1.26 -5.49
N ALA A 64 13.02 0.50 -4.66
CA ALA A 64 12.89 0.75 -3.22
C ALA A 64 14.21 0.56 -2.46
N ASP A 65 15.07 -0.38 -2.88
CA ASP A 65 16.37 -0.64 -2.24
C ASP A 65 17.31 0.57 -2.27
N ARG A 66 17.08 1.54 -3.17
CA ARG A 66 17.81 2.82 -3.19
C ARG A 66 17.62 3.62 -1.89
N LEU A 67 16.51 3.41 -1.18
CA LEU A 67 16.23 4.07 0.10
C LEU A 67 17.17 3.59 1.21
N ARG A 68 17.76 2.38 1.09
CA ARG A 68 18.72 1.85 2.08
C ARG A 68 20.03 2.65 2.15
N ALA A 69 20.35 3.42 1.10
CA ALA A 69 21.53 4.28 1.08
C ALA A 69 21.34 5.58 1.87
N VAL A 70 20.11 5.87 2.31
CA VAL A 70 19.80 7.05 3.13
C VAL A 70 20.05 6.70 4.59
N ASP A 71 20.85 7.51 5.27
CA ASP A 71 21.05 7.40 6.71
C ASP A 71 19.78 7.84 7.46
N THR A 72 19.22 6.93 8.24
CA THR A 72 18.04 7.15 9.09
C THR A 72 18.33 6.93 10.57
N ASP A 73 19.60 6.89 10.97
CA ASP A 73 19.99 6.64 12.35
C ASP A 73 19.49 7.77 13.27
N GLY A 74 18.75 7.39 14.32
CA GLY A 74 18.19 8.32 15.30
C GLY A 74 16.95 9.10 14.83
N VAL A 75 16.43 8.83 13.63
CA VAL A 75 15.19 9.44 13.12
C VAL A 75 13.97 8.63 13.56
N GLN A 76 13.02 9.27 14.24
CA GLN A 76 11.74 8.63 14.58
C GLN A 76 10.87 8.46 13.32
N PRO A 77 10.25 7.29 13.09
CA PRO A 77 9.32 7.10 11.98
C PRO A 77 8.13 8.07 12.05
N LEU A 78 7.74 8.62 10.91
CA LEU A 78 6.57 9.49 10.79
C LEU A 78 5.30 8.65 10.63
N GLU A 79 4.41 8.68 11.62
CA GLU A 79 3.13 7.96 11.58
C GLU A 79 2.00 8.79 10.93
N SER A 80 1.94 10.09 11.25
CA SER A 80 0.95 11.03 10.75
C SER A 80 1.58 12.40 10.58
N VAL A 81 1.22 13.12 9.52
CA VAL A 81 1.64 14.52 9.32
C VAL A 81 1.00 15.46 10.37
N LEU A 82 -0.04 15.00 11.08
CA LEU A 82 -0.82 15.78 12.03
C LEU A 82 -0.45 15.44 13.47
N GLU A 83 0.84 15.53 13.83
CA GLU A 83 1.37 15.16 15.14
C GLU A 83 0.76 15.97 16.29
N ASP A 84 0.41 17.24 16.05
CA ASP A 84 -0.15 18.15 17.05
C ASP A 84 -1.64 17.91 17.37
N ARG A 85 -2.27 16.90 16.75
CA ARG A 85 -3.71 16.65 16.92
C ARG A 85 -3.97 15.49 17.86
N CYS A 86 -4.84 15.72 18.82
CA CYS A 86 -5.40 14.64 19.64
C CYS A 86 -6.29 13.72 18.80
N LEU A 87 -6.42 12.46 19.24
CA LEU A 87 -7.35 11.50 18.66
C LEU A 87 -8.78 12.01 18.77
N TYR A 88 -9.49 12.06 17.64
CA TYR A 88 -10.89 12.46 17.60
C TYR A 88 -11.75 11.30 18.09
N LEU A 89 -12.43 11.50 19.21
CA LEU A 89 -13.42 10.54 19.71
C LEU A 89 -14.79 10.83 19.08
N ARG A 90 -15.45 9.77 18.61
CA ARG A 90 -16.85 9.83 18.20
C ARG A 90 -17.73 9.77 19.46
N SER A 91 -18.76 10.60 19.53
CA SER A 91 -19.78 10.50 20.60
C SER A 91 -20.52 9.16 20.51
N ASP A 92 -20.78 8.54 21.66
CA ASP A 92 -21.56 7.31 21.76
C ASP A 92 -23.06 7.58 21.65
N ASN A 93 -23.49 7.95 20.45
CA ASN A 93 -24.89 8.19 20.10
C ASN A 93 -25.28 7.22 18.99
N VAL A 94 -26.45 6.60 19.10
CA VAL A 94 -27.02 5.76 18.03
C VAL A 94 -27.61 6.68 16.96
N VAL A 95 -27.06 6.62 15.75
CA VAL A 95 -27.49 7.49 14.63
C VAL A 95 -28.20 6.70 13.52
N GLU A 96 -27.80 5.45 13.29
CA GLU A 96 -28.25 4.63 12.17
C GLU A 96 -29.02 3.39 12.64
N GLY A 97 -30.04 3.00 11.87
CA GLY A 97 -30.83 1.79 12.08
C GLY A 97 -31.63 1.43 10.83
N ASN A 98 -31.94 0.14 10.67
CA ASN A 98 -32.78 -0.41 9.61
C ASN A 98 -32.34 -0.13 8.16
N CYS A 99 -31.02 -0.09 7.89
CA CYS A 99 -30.45 0.12 6.56
C CYS A 99 -30.18 -1.17 5.76
N ALA A 100 -30.81 -2.30 6.13
CA ALA A 100 -30.55 -3.59 5.51
C ALA A 100 -30.79 -3.58 3.99
N GLU A 101 -31.90 -2.97 3.56
CA GLU A 101 -32.24 -2.87 2.14
C GLU A 101 -31.18 -2.12 1.34
N GLU A 102 -30.76 -0.94 1.82
CA GLU A 102 -29.72 -0.11 1.17
C GLU A 102 -28.36 -0.83 1.10
N LEU A 103 -27.99 -1.55 2.15
CA LEU A 103 -26.72 -2.27 2.22
C LEU A 103 -26.70 -3.50 1.28
N LEU A 104 -27.82 -4.22 1.18
CA LEU A 104 -27.90 -5.45 0.39
C LEU A 104 -28.05 -5.20 -1.12
N GLN A 105 -28.42 -3.99 -1.54
CA GLN A 105 -28.57 -3.63 -2.96
C GLN A 105 -27.32 -3.88 -3.81
N ASN A 106 -26.12 -3.75 -3.22
CA ASN A 106 -24.85 -3.95 -3.94
C ASN A 106 -24.37 -5.41 -3.93
N SER A 107 -25.09 -6.30 -3.26
CA SER A 107 -24.66 -7.70 -3.13
C SER A 107 -24.97 -8.50 -4.40
N HIS A 108 -24.08 -9.44 -4.74
CA HIS A 108 -24.28 -10.31 -5.89
C HIS A 108 -25.39 -11.36 -5.64
N ARG A 109 -25.50 -11.83 -4.40
CA ARG A 109 -26.50 -12.82 -3.97
C ARG A 109 -26.91 -12.55 -2.52
N VAL A 110 -28.22 -12.50 -2.29
CA VAL A 110 -28.84 -12.39 -0.97
C VAL A 110 -29.67 -13.64 -0.72
N VAL A 111 -29.62 -14.17 0.49
CA VAL A 111 -30.56 -15.19 0.99
C VAL A 111 -30.99 -14.75 2.39
N GLU A 112 -32.30 -14.59 2.60
CA GLU A 112 -32.88 -14.24 3.90
C GLU A 112 -32.19 -13.04 4.60
N GLU A 113 -31.89 -11.99 3.84
CA GLU A 113 -31.20 -10.77 4.32
C GLU A 113 -29.71 -10.96 4.70
N TYR A 114 -29.10 -12.08 4.34
CA TYR A 114 -27.67 -12.33 4.52
C TYR A 114 -26.90 -12.21 3.21
N PHE A 115 -25.66 -11.71 3.32
CA PHE A 115 -24.67 -11.82 2.25
C PHE A 115 -24.26 -13.28 2.08
N VAL A 116 -24.28 -13.75 0.83
CA VAL A 116 -23.90 -15.13 0.55
C VAL A 116 -22.46 -15.20 0.03
N ALA A 117 -21.59 -15.80 0.82
CA ALA A 117 -20.25 -16.20 0.39
C ALA A 117 -20.22 -17.70 0.05
N PRO A 118 -19.36 -18.14 -0.87
CA PRO A 118 -19.00 -19.55 -0.99
C PRO A 118 -18.50 -20.09 0.37
N PRO A 119 -18.61 -21.40 0.64
CA PRO A 119 -18.02 -22.01 1.83
C PRO A 119 -16.48 -21.88 1.77
N GLY A 120 -15.95 -20.76 2.26
CA GLY A 120 -14.55 -20.37 2.15
C GLY A 120 -13.76 -20.74 3.39
N ASN A 121 -13.25 -21.98 3.43
CA ASN A 121 -12.06 -22.39 4.18
C ASN A 121 -11.54 -23.76 3.69
N ILE A 122 -11.38 -23.92 2.39
CA ILE A 122 -10.66 -25.07 1.80
C ILE A 122 -9.25 -24.60 1.48
N SER A 123 -8.25 -25.26 2.04
CA SER A 123 -6.84 -25.04 1.69
C SER A 123 -6.68 -25.07 0.18
N LEU A 124 -5.98 -24.09 -0.38
CA LEU A 124 -5.59 -24.14 -1.80
C LEU A 124 -4.84 -25.46 -2.04
N PRO A 125 -5.21 -26.26 -3.06
CA PRO A 125 -4.45 -27.45 -3.41
C PRO A 125 -3.02 -27.04 -3.71
N LYS A 126 -2.05 -27.80 -3.18
CA LYS A 126 -0.65 -27.51 -3.45
C LYS A 126 -0.42 -27.69 -4.96
N LEU A 127 0.51 -26.94 -5.54
CA LEU A 127 0.81 -27.01 -6.99
C LEU A 127 1.13 -28.44 -7.48
N ASP A 128 1.52 -29.34 -6.55
CA ASP A 128 1.80 -30.76 -6.82
C ASP A 128 0.53 -31.64 -6.96
N GLU A 129 -0.67 -31.10 -6.70
CA GLU A 129 -1.95 -31.84 -6.65
C GLU A 129 -2.93 -31.44 -7.76
N GLN A 130 -2.51 -30.65 -8.75
CA GLN A 130 -3.37 -30.29 -9.89
C GLN A 130 -3.48 -31.47 -10.87
N GLU A 131 -4.51 -32.30 -10.70
CA GLU A 131 -4.93 -33.28 -11.70
C GLU A 131 -5.37 -32.55 -13.00
N PRO A 132 -4.95 -33.02 -14.18
CA PRO A 132 -5.33 -32.39 -15.44
C PRO A 132 -6.85 -32.50 -15.65
N PHE A 133 -7.52 -31.36 -15.77
CA PHE A 133 -8.93 -31.28 -16.10
C PHE A 133 -9.21 -32.02 -17.42
N SER A 134 -9.76 -33.22 -17.32
CA SER A 134 -10.32 -33.94 -18.45
C SER A 134 -11.72 -33.38 -18.72
N GLN A 135 -11.85 -32.52 -19.74
CA GLN A 135 -13.16 -32.09 -20.25
C GLN A 135 -13.79 -33.23 -21.06
N SER A 136 -15.01 -33.61 -20.69
CA SER A 136 -15.94 -34.41 -21.52
C SER A 136 -16.97 -33.48 -22.13
#